data_AF-A0A6F9ZUL5-F1
#
_entry.id   AF-A0A6F9ZUL5-F1
#
_cell.length_a   1.000
_cell.length_b   1.000
_cell.length_c   1.000
_cell.angle_alpha   90.00
_cell.angle_beta   90.00
_cell.angle_gamma   90.00
#
_symmetry.space_group_name_H-M   'P 1'
#
loop_
_entity.id
_entity.type
_entity.pdbx_description
1 polymer ?
#
loop_
_entity_poly.entity_id
_entity_poly.type
_entity_poly.pdbx_seq_one_letter_code
_entity_poly.pdbx_strand_id
1 'polypeptide(L)'
;MYSSVYFHKTVRIAELMLSKAMEYLENGFEFYKLNDLEMMSELKKKGSLQEEIVTRLKYRRLFKQIYQVQAIDTEKIEMLRYLENPAKRKEKEREMEDLLGIKEGHVIIDLPRRELVLSEPRIDKVRIPVICDDGTRSLDQLTPIARAIKEKIIPDWYLMVVADERYRDRAEDIERILLR
;
A
#
# COMPACT_ATOMS: atom_id res chain seq x y z
N MET A 1 -0.95 16.01 6.45
CA MET A 1 -1.91 15.43 5.48
C MET A 1 -1.44 14.07 4.97
N TYR A 2 -0.27 13.94 4.35
CA TYR A 2 0.21 12.67 3.78
C TYR A 2 0.19 11.48 4.75
N SER A 3 0.82 11.58 5.91
CA SER A 3 0.83 10.47 6.89
C SER A 3 -0.52 10.21 7.56
N SER A 4 -1.39 11.21 7.65
CA SER A 4 -2.64 11.14 8.43
C SER A 4 -3.88 10.84 7.60
N VAL A 5 -3.83 11.05 6.28
CA VAL A 5 -4.97 10.91 5.38
C VAL A 5 -4.61 10.00 4.21
N TYR A 6 -3.70 10.44 3.33
CA TYR A 6 -3.37 9.72 2.09
C TYR A 6 -2.70 8.36 2.34
N PHE A 7 -1.78 8.32 3.30
CA PHE A 7 -1.09 7.11 3.73
C PHE A 7 -1.51 6.71 5.14
N HIS A 8 -2.78 6.92 5.49
CA HIS A 8 -3.32 6.30 6.69
C HIS A 8 -3.58 4.82 6.41
N LYS A 9 -2.97 3.93 7.21
CA LYS A 9 -3.02 2.47 6.98
C LYS A 9 -4.43 1.92 6.72
N THR A 10 -5.44 2.40 7.43
CA THR A 10 -6.83 1.93 7.26
C THR A 10 -7.44 2.34 5.92
N VAL A 11 -7.09 3.53 5.41
CA VAL A 11 -7.55 3.99 4.09
C VAL A 11 -6.86 3.15 3.01
N ARG A 12 -5.54 2.98 3.15
CA ARG A 12 -4.73 2.14 2.26
C ARG A 12 -5.22 0.70 2.21
N ILE A 13 -5.57 0.10 3.35
CA ILE A 13 -6.14 -1.26 3.39
C ILE A 13 -7.45 -1.36 2.59
N ALA A 14 -8.35 -0.37 2.69
CA ALA A 14 -9.59 -0.39 1.93
C ALA A 14 -9.35 -0.27 0.41
N GLU A 15 -8.42 0.61 0.02
CA GLU A 15 -7.95 0.73 -1.37
C GLU A 15 -7.37 -0.60 -1.88
N LEU A 16 -6.45 -1.20 -1.13
CA LEU A 16 -5.80 -2.47 -1.46
C LEU A 16 -6.82 -3.61 -1.64
N MET A 17 -7.81 -3.70 -0.75
CA MET A 17 -8.89 -4.68 -0.89
C MET A 17 -9.63 -4.52 -2.22
N LEU A 18 -10.03 -3.28 -2.56
CA LEU A 18 -10.71 -3.01 -3.83
C LEU A 18 -9.81 -3.33 -5.04
N SER A 19 -8.56 -2.90 -5.01
CA SER A 19 -7.56 -3.21 -6.04
C SER A 19 -7.37 -4.71 -6.21
N LYS A 20 -7.36 -5.48 -5.11
CA LYS A 20 -7.23 -6.94 -5.14
C LYS A 20 -8.42 -7.59 -5.83
N ALA A 21 -9.63 -7.17 -5.51
CA ALA A 21 -10.84 -7.66 -6.17
C ALA A 21 -10.83 -7.40 -7.69
N MET A 22 -10.30 -6.24 -8.10
CA MET A 22 -10.13 -5.88 -9.52
C MET A 22 -9.05 -6.73 -10.21
N GLU A 23 -7.94 -7.02 -9.52
CA GLU A 23 -6.83 -7.84 -10.04
C GLU A 23 -7.25 -9.28 -10.37
N TYR A 24 -8.28 -9.78 -9.67
CA TYR A 24 -8.83 -11.14 -9.83
C TYR A 24 -9.95 -11.24 -10.87
N LEU A 25 -10.19 -10.18 -11.64
CA LEU A 25 -11.12 -10.25 -12.77
C LEU A 25 -10.44 -10.92 -13.96
N GLU A 26 -10.96 -12.06 -14.40
CA GLU A 26 -10.48 -12.73 -15.63
C GLU A 26 -10.72 -11.88 -16.88
N ASN A 27 -11.90 -11.25 -16.93
CA ASN A 27 -12.28 -10.29 -17.96
C ASN A 27 -12.58 -8.97 -17.26
N GLY A 28 -11.77 -7.95 -17.54
CA GLY A 28 -12.03 -6.59 -17.07
C GLY A 28 -13.41 -6.08 -17.52
N PHE A 29 -13.80 -4.92 -17.02
CA PHE A 29 -14.99 -4.21 -17.48
C PHE A 29 -14.67 -2.73 -17.68
N GLU A 30 -15.53 -2.04 -18.43
CA GLU A 30 -15.37 -0.61 -18.74
C GLU A 30 -15.71 0.28 -17.54
N PHE A 31 -15.00 0.08 -16.41
CA PHE A 31 -15.25 0.79 -15.15
C PHE A 31 -15.09 2.31 -15.29
N TYR A 32 -14.32 2.78 -16.26
CA TYR A 32 -14.12 4.20 -16.55
C TYR A 32 -15.39 4.91 -17.05
N LYS A 33 -16.43 4.17 -17.43
CA LYS A 33 -17.76 4.71 -17.80
C LYS A 33 -18.71 4.80 -16.62
N LEU A 34 -18.32 4.29 -15.45
CA LEU A 34 -19.17 4.12 -14.29
C LEU A 34 -18.76 5.10 -13.19
N ASN A 35 -19.73 5.61 -12.44
CA ASN A 35 -19.44 6.25 -11.16
C ASN A 35 -19.12 5.20 -10.07
N ASP A 36 -18.70 5.67 -8.89
CA ASP A 36 -18.29 4.77 -7.79
C ASP A 36 -19.37 3.76 -7.39
N LEU A 37 -20.64 4.18 -7.33
CA LEU A 37 -21.75 3.30 -6.96
C LEU A 37 -22.01 2.24 -8.03
N GLU A 38 -22.03 2.65 -9.29
CA GLU A 38 -22.21 1.77 -10.44
C GLU A 38 -21.05 0.76 -10.55
N MET A 39 -19.82 1.24 -10.41
CA MET A 39 -18.60 0.42 -10.43
C MET A 39 -18.65 -0.65 -9.34
N MET A 40 -18.97 -0.27 -8.09
CA MET A 40 -19.08 -1.22 -6.98
C MET A 40 -20.22 -2.22 -7.18
N SER A 41 -21.34 -1.78 -7.74
CA SER A 41 -22.50 -2.63 -8.03
C SER A 41 -22.21 -3.64 -9.14
N GLU A 42 -21.48 -3.23 -10.18
CA GLU A 42 -21.04 -4.12 -11.26
C GLU A 42 -19.96 -5.08 -10.81
N LEU A 43 -18.96 -4.59 -10.07
CA LEU A 43 -17.88 -5.41 -9.52
C LEU A 43 -18.44 -6.55 -8.65
N LYS A 44 -19.42 -6.24 -7.79
CA LYS A 44 -20.07 -7.23 -6.92
C LYS A 44 -20.61 -8.45 -7.69
N LYS A 45 -20.99 -8.30 -8.95
CA LYS A 45 -21.57 -9.37 -9.78
C LYS A 45 -20.54 -10.25 -10.50
N LYS A 46 -19.24 -9.94 -10.39
CA LYS A 46 -18.19 -10.57 -11.21
C LYS A 46 -17.66 -11.90 -10.66
N GLY A 47 -17.81 -12.16 -9.38
CA GLY A 47 -17.32 -13.38 -8.74
C GLY A 47 -17.44 -13.35 -7.23
N SER A 48 -17.17 -14.49 -6.60
CA SER A 48 -17.33 -14.65 -5.14
C SER A 48 -16.38 -13.77 -4.33
N LEU A 49 -15.13 -13.60 -4.80
CA LEU A 49 -14.16 -12.70 -4.17
C LEU A 49 -14.62 -11.24 -4.29
N GLN A 50 -15.04 -10.82 -5.48
CA GLN A 50 -15.49 -9.44 -5.71
C GLN A 50 -16.74 -9.13 -4.90
N GLU A 51 -17.70 -10.05 -4.83
CA GLU A 51 -18.88 -9.91 -3.99
C GLU A 51 -18.51 -9.75 -2.51
N GLU A 52 -17.62 -10.62 -2.03
CA GLU A 52 -17.14 -10.58 -0.65
C GLU A 52 -16.47 -9.24 -0.34
N ILE A 53 -15.49 -8.83 -1.15
CA ILE A 53 -14.73 -7.61 -0.93
C ILE A 53 -15.64 -6.36 -0.96
N VAL A 54 -16.51 -6.23 -1.96
CA VAL A 54 -17.46 -5.10 -2.03
C VAL A 54 -18.36 -5.08 -0.80
N THR A 55 -18.83 -6.24 -0.34
CA THR A 55 -19.67 -6.36 0.86
C THR A 55 -18.89 -5.97 2.12
N ARG A 56 -17.64 -6.41 2.25
CA ARG A 56 -16.75 -6.04 3.35
C ARG A 56 -16.48 -4.55 3.39
N LEU A 57 -16.22 -3.92 2.25
CA LEU A 57 -16.02 -2.47 2.13
C LEU A 57 -17.29 -1.71 2.57
N LYS A 58 -18.46 -2.12 2.07
CA LYS A 58 -19.76 -1.53 2.45
C LYS A 58 -20.01 -1.54 3.95
N TYR A 59 -19.69 -2.65 4.62
CA TYR A 59 -19.87 -2.81 6.08
C TYR A 59 -18.61 -2.51 6.89
N ARG A 60 -17.58 -1.92 6.27
CA ARG A 60 -16.29 -1.57 6.89
C ARG A 60 -15.60 -2.75 7.62
N ARG A 61 -15.80 -3.97 7.13
CA ARG A 61 -15.13 -5.19 7.60
C ARG A 61 -13.80 -5.39 6.90
N LEU A 62 -12.91 -4.41 7.11
CA LEU A 62 -11.60 -4.37 6.45
C LEU A 62 -10.70 -5.51 6.96
N PHE A 63 -9.81 -5.96 6.08
CA PHE A 63 -8.62 -6.70 6.51
C PHE A 63 -7.79 -5.88 7.51
N LYS A 64 -6.78 -6.51 8.09
CA LYS A 64 -5.85 -5.88 9.03
C LYS A 64 -4.43 -6.06 8.52
N GLN A 65 -3.58 -5.10 8.89
CA GLN A 65 -2.14 -5.30 8.88
C GLN A 65 -1.80 -6.44 9.85
N ILE A 66 -1.19 -7.49 9.34
CA ILE A 66 -0.76 -8.66 10.12
C ILE A 66 0.77 -8.77 10.21
N TYR A 67 1.50 -8.11 9.30
CA TYR A 67 2.95 -7.99 9.34
C TYR A 67 3.39 -6.67 8.69
N GLN A 68 4.52 -6.13 9.10
CA GLN A 68 5.10 -4.92 8.50
C GLN A 68 6.63 -4.92 8.56
N VAL A 69 7.24 -4.29 7.57
CA VAL A 69 8.66 -3.91 7.57
C VAL A 69 8.72 -2.39 7.58
N GLN A 70 9.45 -1.83 8.55
CA GLN A 70 9.59 -0.39 8.68
C GLN A 70 10.43 0.19 7.54
N ALA A 71 10.15 1.42 7.14
CA ALA A 71 10.87 2.08 6.05
C ALA A 71 12.33 2.44 6.38
N ILE A 72 12.72 2.32 7.65
CA ILE A 72 14.08 2.52 8.13
C ILE A 72 14.92 1.23 8.17
N ASP A 73 14.30 0.05 7.99
CA ASP A 73 14.97 -1.25 8.08
C ASP A 73 15.66 -1.57 6.75
N THR A 74 16.83 -0.98 6.53
CA THR A 74 17.55 -1.07 5.26
C THR A 74 17.97 -2.49 4.89
N GLU A 75 18.25 -3.33 5.89
CA GLU A 75 18.64 -4.73 5.67
C GLU A 75 17.48 -5.54 5.09
N LYS A 76 16.29 -5.48 5.72
CA LYS A 76 15.10 -6.16 5.18
C LYS A 76 14.65 -5.58 3.86
N ILE A 77 14.76 -4.25 3.67
CA ILE A 77 14.43 -3.60 2.40
C ILE A 77 15.29 -4.17 1.26
N GLU A 78 16.60 -4.34 1.48
CA GLU A 78 17.50 -4.88 0.47
C GLU A 78 17.06 -6.29 0.06
N MET A 79 16.75 -7.15 1.04
CA MET A 79 16.29 -8.53 0.82
C MET A 79 14.93 -8.61 0.11
N LEU A 80 14.01 -7.67 0.38
CA LEU A 80 12.63 -7.70 -0.10
C LEU A 80 12.41 -6.91 -1.39
N ARG A 81 13.44 -6.25 -1.93
CA ARG A 81 13.34 -5.39 -3.12
C ARG A 81 12.77 -6.10 -4.35
N TYR A 82 12.96 -7.41 -4.46
CA TYR A 82 12.39 -8.19 -5.56
C TYR A 82 10.85 -8.13 -5.62
N LEU A 83 10.18 -7.85 -4.49
CA LEU A 83 8.72 -7.67 -4.40
C LEU A 83 8.23 -6.32 -4.97
N GLU A 84 9.14 -5.43 -5.37
CA GLU A 84 8.79 -4.25 -6.18
C GLU A 84 8.31 -4.65 -7.59
N ASN A 85 8.66 -5.87 -8.05
CA ASN A 85 8.08 -6.47 -9.24
C ASN A 85 6.67 -7.03 -8.93
N PRO A 86 5.60 -6.53 -9.58
CA PRO A 86 4.23 -6.98 -9.32
C PRO A 86 4.02 -8.48 -9.54
N ALA A 87 4.69 -9.11 -10.51
CA ALA A 87 4.55 -10.53 -10.77
C ALA A 87 5.13 -11.38 -9.62
N LYS A 88 6.29 -10.98 -9.10
CA LYS A 88 6.92 -11.63 -7.94
C LYS A 88 6.14 -11.42 -6.66
N ARG A 89 5.55 -10.25 -6.49
CA ARG A 89 4.65 -9.97 -5.39
C ARG A 89 3.43 -10.89 -5.40
N LYS A 90 2.77 -11.03 -6.56
CA LYS A 90 1.62 -11.92 -6.73
C LYS A 90 1.98 -13.40 -6.49
N GLU A 91 3.13 -13.83 -6.98
CA GLU A 91 3.67 -15.18 -6.72
C GLU A 91 3.83 -15.41 -5.21
N LYS A 92 4.42 -14.44 -4.50
CA LYS A 92 4.65 -14.53 -3.05
C LYS A 92 3.35 -14.46 -2.23
N GLU A 93 2.37 -13.69 -2.65
CA GLU A 93 1.02 -13.69 -2.03
C GLU A 93 0.37 -15.06 -2.15
N ARG A 94 0.43 -15.70 -3.33
CA ARG A 94 -0.10 -17.06 -3.54
C ARG A 94 0.63 -18.10 -2.72
N GLU A 95 1.97 -18.05 -2.70
CA GLU A 95 2.77 -18.93 -1.85
C GLU A 95 2.35 -18.80 -0.37
N MET A 96 2.12 -17.58 0.10
CA MET A 96 1.66 -17.32 1.46
C MET A 96 0.24 -17.84 1.71
N GLU A 97 -0.66 -17.71 0.74
CA GLU A 97 -2.02 -18.27 0.79
C GLU A 97 -1.99 -19.79 0.92
N ASP A 98 -1.20 -20.46 0.08
CA ASP A 98 -1.06 -21.90 0.06
C ASP A 98 -0.43 -22.45 1.35
N LEU A 99 0.69 -21.87 1.80
CA LEU A 99 1.42 -22.34 2.98
C LEU A 99 0.68 -22.09 4.30
N LEU A 100 -0.12 -21.03 4.37
CA LEU A 100 -0.85 -20.66 5.58
C LEU A 100 -2.33 -21.08 5.56
N GLY A 101 -2.80 -21.72 4.47
CA GLY A 101 -4.20 -22.12 4.31
C GLY A 101 -5.15 -20.91 4.32
N ILE A 102 -4.70 -19.79 3.75
CA ILE A 102 -5.50 -18.58 3.59
C ILE A 102 -6.24 -18.68 2.25
N LYS A 103 -7.50 -18.25 2.22
CA LYS A 103 -8.31 -18.26 1.00
C LYS A 103 -7.65 -17.39 -0.09
N GLU A 104 -7.69 -17.84 -1.34
CA GLU A 104 -7.11 -17.08 -2.46
C GLU A 104 -7.69 -15.65 -2.54
N GLY A 105 -6.81 -14.68 -2.80
CA GLY A 105 -7.13 -13.25 -2.84
C GLY A 105 -7.31 -12.59 -1.48
N HIS A 106 -6.98 -13.27 -0.37
CA HIS A 106 -7.08 -12.73 0.99
C HIS A 106 -5.74 -12.36 1.61
N VAL A 107 -4.63 -12.57 0.90
CA VAL A 107 -3.33 -11.98 1.25
C VAL A 107 -3.01 -10.86 0.29
N ILE A 108 -2.63 -9.70 0.82
CA ILE A 108 -2.17 -8.56 0.04
C ILE A 108 -0.84 -8.08 0.60
N ILE A 109 0.18 -8.03 -0.25
CA ILE A 109 1.47 -7.41 0.03
C ILE A 109 1.44 -5.98 -0.54
N ASP A 110 1.63 -4.98 0.30
CA ASP A 110 1.67 -3.57 -0.07
C ASP A 110 3.09 -3.03 -0.01
N LEU A 111 3.53 -2.38 -1.09
CA LEU A 111 4.80 -1.63 -1.15
C LEU A 111 4.50 -0.22 -1.69
N PRO A 112 4.17 0.75 -0.83
CA PRO A 112 3.64 2.05 -1.24
C PRO A 112 4.69 2.96 -1.88
N ARG A 113 5.99 2.72 -1.64
CA ARG A 113 7.07 3.62 -2.07
C ARG A 113 7.05 3.95 -3.56
N ARG A 114 6.82 2.93 -4.41
CA ARG A 114 6.78 3.13 -5.87
C ARG A 114 5.60 4.00 -6.29
N GLU A 115 4.43 3.76 -5.72
CA GLU A 115 3.23 4.56 -6.00
C GLU A 115 3.37 5.99 -5.49
N LEU A 116 4.05 6.17 -4.37
CA LEU A 116 4.29 7.47 -3.76
C LEU A 116 5.24 8.34 -4.60
N VAL A 117 6.32 7.75 -5.14
CA VAL A 117 7.21 8.45 -6.07
C VAL A 117 6.48 8.86 -7.36
N LEU A 118 5.57 8.03 -7.85
CA LEU A 118 4.80 8.30 -9.07
C LEU A 118 3.69 9.33 -8.85
N SER A 119 2.94 9.23 -7.76
CA SER A 119 1.81 10.10 -7.44
C SER A 119 2.23 11.43 -6.84
N GLU A 120 3.36 11.47 -6.13
CA GLU A 120 3.88 12.67 -5.49
C GLU A 120 5.40 12.84 -5.66
N PRO A 121 5.87 13.06 -6.91
CA PRO A 121 7.30 13.26 -7.22
C PRO A 121 7.88 14.54 -6.60
N ARG A 122 7.04 15.39 -6.00
CA ARG A 122 7.48 16.63 -5.34
C ARG A 122 8.01 16.39 -3.92
N ILE A 123 7.73 15.25 -3.29
CA ILE A 123 8.24 14.94 -1.93
C ILE A 123 9.77 15.07 -1.87
N ASP A 124 10.48 14.63 -2.92
CA ASP A 124 11.94 14.79 -3.01
C ASP A 124 12.39 16.16 -3.55
N LYS A 125 11.46 16.95 -4.12
CA LYS A 125 11.75 18.18 -4.87
C LYS A 125 11.27 19.47 -4.20
N VAL A 126 10.82 19.45 -2.94
CA VAL A 126 10.39 20.67 -2.24
C VAL A 126 11.60 21.60 -1.98
N ARG A 127 11.96 22.38 -3.00
CA ARG A 127 12.86 23.52 -2.91
C ARG A 127 12.00 24.76 -3.08
N ILE A 128 11.42 25.23 -1.97
CA ILE A 128 10.67 26.50 -1.96
C ILE A 128 11.72 27.61 -1.90
N PRO A 129 11.89 28.41 -2.98
CA PRO A 129 12.83 29.52 -2.96
C PRO A 129 12.28 30.66 -2.09
N VAL A 130 13.18 31.30 -1.34
CA VAL A 130 12.91 32.44 -0.47
C VAL A 130 13.86 33.56 -0.87
N ILE A 131 13.30 34.71 -1.18
CA ILE A 131 14.06 35.92 -1.51
C ILE A 131 14.57 36.53 -0.21
N CYS A 132 15.88 36.66 -0.11
CA CYS A 132 16.60 37.30 0.99
C CYS A 132 17.39 38.50 0.44
N ASP A 133 17.88 39.37 1.32
CA ASP A 133 18.66 40.55 0.92
C ASP A 133 19.96 40.20 0.18
N ASP A 134 20.51 39.01 0.45
CA ASP A 134 21.75 38.46 -0.14
C ASP A 134 21.52 37.53 -1.34
N GLY A 135 20.27 37.38 -1.79
CA GLY A 135 19.90 36.53 -2.92
C GLY A 135 18.79 35.53 -2.60
N THR A 136 18.69 34.47 -3.39
CA THR A 136 17.64 33.45 -3.22
C THR A 136 18.20 32.21 -2.52
N ARG A 137 17.53 31.78 -1.44
CA ARG A 137 17.86 30.56 -0.68
C ARG A 137 16.67 29.61 -0.64
N SER A 138 16.91 28.32 -0.42
CA SER A 138 15.83 27.35 -0.26
C SER A 138 15.34 27.33 1.19
N LEU A 139 14.04 27.12 1.43
CA LEU A 139 13.44 27.15 2.77
C LEU A 139 14.08 26.17 3.75
N ASP A 140 14.51 24.99 3.30
CA ASP A 140 15.23 23.97 4.10
C ASP A 140 16.66 24.38 4.52
N GLN A 141 17.21 25.41 3.89
CA GLN A 141 18.46 26.06 4.30
C GLN A 141 18.23 27.13 5.37
N LEU A 142 17.03 27.70 5.45
CA LEU A 142 16.70 28.80 6.35
C LEU A 142 16.11 28.33 7.69
N THR A 143 15.48 27.15 7.75
CA THR A 143 14.91 26.62 9.00
C THR A 143 15.10 25.10 9.15
N PRO A 144 15.54 24.63 10.34
CA PRO A 144 15.63 23.21 10.65
C PRO A 144 14.30 22.46 10.54
N ILE A 145 13.16 23.14 10.76
CA ILE A 145 11.83 22.51 10.72
C ILE A 145 11.51 22.04 9.30
N ALA A 146 11.77 22.89 8.29
CA ALA A 146 11.52 22.53 6.90
C ALA A 146 12.40 21.34 6.46
N ARG A 147 13.65 21.29 6.94
CA ARG A 147 14.55 20.15 6.72
C ARG A 147 14.01 18.87 7.34
N ALA A 148 13.61 18.91 8.62
CA ALA A 148 13.07 17.75 9.31
C ALA A 148 11.76 17.23 8.67
N ILE A 149 10.92 18.11 8.14
CA ILE A 149 9.69 17.71 7.41
C ILE A 149 10.05 17.00 6.11
N LYS A 150 11.06 17.47 5.39
CA LYS A 150 11.53 16.87 4.13
C LYS A 150 12.19 15.50 4.34
N GLU A 151 12.94 15.35 5.42
CA GLU A 151 13.63 14.08 5.76
C GLU A 151 12.68 13.00 6.29
N LYS A 152 11.46 13.38 6.70
CA LYS A 152 10.48 12.42 7.21
C LYS A 152 10.07 11.44 6.12
N ILE A 153 10.33 10.17 6.36
CA ILE A 153 9.87 9.08 5.50
C ILE A 153 8.35 8.90 5.70
N ILE A 154 7.60 8.94 4.60
CA ILE A 154 6.16 8.72 4.58
C ILE A 154 5.87 7.77 3.42
N PRO A 155 5.06 6.70 3.62
CA PRO A 155 4.69 6.14 4.93
C PRO A 155 5.90 5.61 5.70
N ASP A 156 5.71 5.32 6.99
CA ASP A 156 6.74 4.78 7.88
C ASP A 156 6.97 3.26 7.72
N TRP A 157 6.22 2.60 6.84
CA TRP A 157 6.46 1.22 6.40
C TRP A 157 6.97 1.16 4.96
N TYR A 158 7.87 0.20 4.71
CA TYR A 158 8.29 -0.18 3.37
C TYR A 158 7.35 -1.24 2.78
N LEU A 159 7.00 -2.23 3.61
CA LEU A 159 6.16 -3.35 3.23
C LEU A 159 5.11 -3.59 4.31
N MET A 160 3.89 -3.88 3.90
CA MET A 160 2.82 -4.33 4.78
C MET A 160 2.18 -5.59 4.20
N VAL A 161 1.94 -6.60 5.05
CA VAL A 161 1.08 -7.74 4.70
C VAL A 161 -0.27 -7.53 5.35
N VAL A 162 -1.32 -7.66 4.53
CA VAL A 162 -2.71 -7.41 4.88
C VAL A 162 -3.50 -8.70 4.65
N ALA A 163 -4.22 -9.15 5.68
CA ALA A 163 -5.18 -10.26 5.58
C ALA A 163 -6.23 -10.17 6.70
N ASP A 164 -7.05 -11.20 6.87
CA ASP A 164 -7.97 -11.30 7.99
C ASP A 164 -7.26 -11.26 9.36
N GLU A 165 -7.92 -10.62 10.34
CA GLU A 165 -7.33 -10.36 11.68
C GLU A 165 -6.89 -11.63 12.42
N ARG A 166 -7.56 -12.76 12.14
CA ARG A 166 -7.27 -14.06 12.73
C ARG A 166 -5.88 -14.61 12.41
N TYR A 167 -5.16 -14.01 11.47
CA TYR A 167 -3.80 -14.42 11.09
C TYR A 167 -2.70 -13.51 11.67
N ARG A 168 -3.04 -12.59 12.58
CA ARG A 168 -2.06 -11.65 13.18
C ARG A 168 -0.97 -12.36 13.99
N ASP A 169 -1.28 -13.51 14.56
CA ASP A 169 -0.36 -14.36 15.31
C ASP A 169 0.63 -15.14 14.42
N ARG A 170 0.45 -15.12 13.10
CA ARG A 170 1.31 -15.82 12.11
C ARG A 170 2.47 -14.97 11.60
N ALA A 171 2.83 -13.90 12.31
CA ALA A 171 3.84 -12.93 11.88
C ALA A 171 5.21 -13.57 11.59
N GLU A 172 5.65 -14.52 12.41
CA GLU A 172 6.93 -15.24 12.22
C GLU A 172 6.91 -16.12 10.96
N ASP A 173 5.79 -16.82 10.71
CA ASP A 173 5.62 -17.63 9.51
C ASP A 173 5.66 -16.76 8.25
N ILE A 174 4.98 -15.61 8.30
CA ILE A 174 4.94 -14.63 7.21
C ILE A 174 6.35 -14.11 6.91
N GLU A 175 7.12 -13.74 7.93
CA GLU A 175 8.49 -13.28 7.77
C GLU A 175 9.37 -14.36 7.12
N ARG A 176 9.28 -15.62 7.59
CA ARG A 176 10.02 -16.74 7.00
C ARG A 176 9.68 -16.96 5.52
N ILE A 177 8.41 -16.84 5.15
CA ILE A 177 7.96 -16.99 3.76
C ILE A 177 8.48 -15.84 2.88
N LEU A 178 8.48 -14.60 3.40
CA LEU A 178 8.95 -13.42 2.67
C LEU A 178 10.47 -13.46 2.40
N LEU A 179 11.24 -13.98 3.34
CA LEU A 179 12.71 -14.04 3.27
C LEU A 179 13.26 -15.29 2.59
N ARG A 180 12.38 -16.21 2.18
CA ARG A 180 12.70 -17.41 1.40
C ARG A 180 12.70 -17.13 -0.10
#